data_AF-A0A258H8U3-F1
#
_entry.id   AF-A0A258H8U3-F1
#
_cell.length_a   1.000
_cell.length_b   1.000
_cell.length_c   1.000
_cell.angle_alpha   90.00
_cell.angle_beta   90.00
_cell.angle_gamma   90.00
#
_symmetry.space_group_name_H-M   'P 1'
#
loop_
_entity.id
_entity.type
_entity.pdbx_description
1 polymer ?
#
loop_
_entity_poly.entity_id
_entity_poly.type
_entity_poly.pdbx_seq_one_letter_code
_entity_poly.pdbx_strand_id
1 'polypeptide(L)'
;MLIHITSSERGVSAMAHENNRFNLSGVLEGGGVRQFRRPDKGVSGVLSRLLPPLPGFVPVWYPTPAVLRRLPSYRLAAFGLLVGAVTLLIMLVLTIPWMRTSPATLVFTTTGHLFGDLWGTVAGVPIIILLFVMVSKAGGTTILHYKAHGVKFWDGAAMYEEQWFRTGAEKWSPGQRVYSTIAFGAVHVVNIIYPIGSLIVVTLVGGVFMACYLRVYRRTGDTQAATLASTKLHATYNRFAIVYMAVALLIVAATSFI
;
A
#
# COMPACT_ATOMS: atom_id res chain seq x y z
N MET A 1 28.01 -6.24 47.34
CA MET A 1 26.97 -5.29 46.90
C MET A 1 26.56 -5.67 45.48
N LEU A 2 25.67 -6.66 45.35
CA LEU A 2 25.15 -7.14 44.07
C LEU A 2 23.85 -6.39 43.78
N ILE A 3 23.79 -5.64 42.68
CA ILE A 3 22.54 -5.02 42.21
C ILE A 3 21.88 -6.01 41.26
N HIS A 4 20.88 -6.72 41.77
CA HIS A 4 20.02 -7.60 41.01
C HIS A 4 18.91 -6.76 40.36
N ILE A 5 19.16 -6.20 39.17
CA ILE A 5 18.12 -5.52 38.38
C ILE A 5 17.29 -6.60 37.67
N THR A 6 16.09 -6.84 38.19
CA THR A 6 15.12 -7.80 37.67
C THR A 6 14.65 -7.39 36.26
N SER A 7 14.46 -8.39 35.40
CA SER A 7 14.05 -8.20 34.00
C SER A 7 12.61 -7.66 33.83
N SER A 8 11.81 -7.63 34.90
CA SER A 8 10.41 -7.18 34.83
C SER A 8 10.26 -5.66 34.74
N GLU A 9 11.12 -4.87 35.39
CA GLU A 9 11.02 -3.40 35.37
C GLU A 9 11.38 -2.80 34.02
N ARG A 10 12.33 -3.41 33.30
CA ARG A 10 12.64 -3.04 31.90
C ARG A 10 11.47 -3.29 30.96
N GLY A 11 10.71 -4.38 31.17
CA GLY A 11 9.54 -4.71 30.36
C GLY A 11 8.37 -3.73 30.57
N VAL A 12 8.11 -3.34 31.82
CA VAL A 12 7.03 -2.41 32.18
C VAL A 12 7.34 -0.98 31.73
N SER A 13 8.59 -0.52 31.93
CA SER A 13 9.04 0.81 31.47
C SER A 13 9.05 0.91 29.93
N ALA A 14 9.50 -0.13 29.23
CA ALA A 14 9.47 -0.17 27.77
C ALA A 14 8.04 -0.20 27.22
N MET A 15 7.12 -0.96 27.83
CA MET A 15 5.70 -0.95 27.45
C MET A 15 5.02 0.38 27.73
N ALA A 16 5.32 1.04 28.86
CA ALA A 16 4.78 2.37 29.17
C ALA A 16 5.28 3.42 28.17
N HIS A 17 6.56 3.39 27.81
CA HIS A 17 7.14 4.28 26.80
C HIS A 17 6.61 3.98 25.38
N GLU A 18 6.37 2.71 25.04
CA GLU A 18 5.78 2.31 23.76
C GLU A 18 4.30 2.72 23.66
N ASN A 19 3.51 2.54 24.73
CA ASN A 19 2.10 2.96 24.79
C ASN A 19 1.95 4.48 24.67
N ASN A 20 2.88 5.26 25.25
CA ASN A 20 2.84 6.72 25.15
C ASN A 20 3.08 7.22 23.71
N ARG A 21 3.80 6.47 22.86
CA ARG A 21 4.01 6.81 21.43
C ARG A 21 2.74 6.70 20.58
N PHE A 22 1.74 5.96 21.04
CA PHE A 22 0.46 5.77 20.35
C PHE A 22 -0.71 6.50 21.00
N ASN A 23 -0.46 7.26 22.08
CA ASN A 23 -1.48 8.13 22.65
C ASN A 23 -1.67 9.37 21.73
N LEU A 24 -2.68 9.30 20.86
CA LEU A 24 -2.97 10.31 19.84
C LEU A 24 -4.19 11.20 20.20
N SER A 25 -4.60 11.19 21.47
CA SER A 25 -5.86 11.75 22.02
C SER A 25 -6.10 13.26 21.87
N GLY A 26 -5.33 13.98 21.05
CA GLY A 26 -5.54 15.41 20.83
C GLY A 26 -4.94 15.97 19.54
N VAL A 27 -4.66 15.15 18.53
CA VAL A 27 -3.90 15.61 17.36
C VAL A 27 -4.55 15.19 16.04
N LEU A 28 -5.72 15.75 15.76
CA LEU A 28 -6.23 15.93 14.41
C LEU A 28 -7.01 17.25 14.35
N GLU A 29 -6.31 18.37 14.17
CA GLU A 29 -6.96 19.58 13.66
C GLU A 29 -7.45 19.27 12.24
N GLY A 30 -8.76 19.25 12.04
CA GLY A 30 -9.36 19.12 10.70
C GLY A 30 -9.90 17.74 10.34
N GLY A 31 -10.15 16.85 11.32
CA GLY A 31 -11.02 15.68 11.11
C GLY A 31 -12.43 16.15 10.78
N GLY A 32 -12.68 16.53 9.52
CA GLY A 32 -14.00 16.92 9.06
C GLY A 32 -14.99 15.79 9.35
N VAL A 33 -16.25 16.16 9.61
CA VAL A 33 -17.42 15.30 9.89
C VAL A 33 -17.72 14.30 8.75
N ARG A 34 -16.82 14.14 7.79
CA ARG A 34 -16.97 13.35 6.58
C ARG A 34 -16.61 11.89 6.86
N GLN A 35 -17.59 11.03 6.61
CA GLN A 35 -17.40 9.59 6.63
C GLN A 35 -16.55 9.16 5.42
N PHE A 36 -15.56 8.32 5.67
CA PHE A 36 -14.81 7.63 4.63
C PHE A 36 -15.72 6.68 3.86
N ARG A 37 -15.71 6.80 2.52
CA ARG A 37 -16.46 5.93 1.62
C ARG A 37 -15.48 5.27 0.65
N ARG A 38 -15.56 3.94 0.56
CA ARG A 38 -14.80 3.18 -0.45
C ARG A 38 -15.24 3.56 -1.87
N PRO A 39 -14.39 3.37 -2.88
CA PRO A 39 -14.80 3.45 -4.27
C PRO A 39 -16.06 2.62 -4.54
N ASP A 40 -17.00 3.16 -5.31
CA ASP A 40 -18.23 2.49 -5.70
C ASP A 40 -18.38 2.34 -7.23
N LYS A 41 -17.44 2.91 -7.99
CA LYS A 41 -17.40 2.91 -9.46
C LYS A 41 -16.18 2.17 -10.01
N GLY A 42 -16.32 1.64 -11.23
CA GLY A 42 -15.26 0.96 -11.97
C GLY A 42 -14.76 -0.32 -11.28
N VAL A 43 -13.55 -0.76 -11.66
CA VAL A 43 -12.90 -1.97 -11.10
C VAL A 43 -12.69 -1.84 -9.60
N SER A 44 -12.31 -0.64 -9.13
CA SER A 44 -12.17 -0.32 -7.70
C SER A 44 -13.49 -0.49 -6.94
N GLY A 45 -14.62 -0.13 -7.54
CA GLY A 45 -15.95 -0.35 -6.98
C GLY A 45 -16.33 -1.82 -6.87
N VAL A 46 -16.04 -2.62 -7.91
CA VAL A 46 -16.29 -4.08 -7.90
C VAL A 46 -15.49 -4.75 -6.78
N LEU A 47 -14.19 -4.45 -6.67
CA LEU A 47 -13.35 -4.97 -5.59
C LEU A 47 -13.85 -4.51 -4.21
N SER A 48 -14.31 -3.26 -4.09
CA SER A 48 -14.81 -2.71 -2.82
C SER A 48 -16.08 -3.37 -2.32
N ARG A 49 -16.95 -3.86 -3.21
CA ARG A 49 -18.22 -4.53 -2.84
C ARG A 49 -18.00 -5.90 -2.21
N LEU A 50 -16.91 -6.56 -2.56
CA LEU A 50 -16.54 -7.87 -2.05
C LEU A 50 -15.70 -7.79 -0.77
N LEU A 51 -15.17 -6.61 -0.45
CA LEU A 51 -14.46 -6.39 0.80
C LEU A 51 -15.41 -6.47 2.00
N PRO A 52 -14.91 -6.94 3.16
CA PRO A 52 -15.67 -6.94 4.41
C PRO A 52 -16.17 -5.52 4.73
N PRO A 53 -17.39 -5.36 5.30
CA PRO A 53 -17.95 -4.04 5.54
C PRO A 53 -17.03 -3.20 6.43
N LEU A 54 -17.01 -1.89 6.17
CA LEU A 54 -16.38 -0.94 7.09
C LEU A 54 -17.12 -0.97 8.44
N PRO A 55 -16.42 -0.75 9.56
CA PRO A 55 -17.07 -0.53 10.84
C PRO A 55 -17.89 0.76 10.76
N GLY A 56 -19.09 0.79 11.36
CA GLY A 56 -20.09 1.88 11.31
C GLY A 56 -19.60 3.21 10.73
N PHE A 57 -19.24 4.17 11.58
CA PHE A 57 -18.66 5.44 11.15
C PHE A 57 -17.12 5.37 11.20
N VAL A 58 -16.49 5.60 10.05
CA VAL A 58 -15.04 5.83 9.93
C VAL A 58 -14.86 7.26 9.42
N PRO A 59 -14.29 8.20 10.19
CA PRO A 59 -13.99 9.53 9.67
C PRO A 59 -12.82 9.48 8.69
N VAL A 60 -12.77 10.41 7.74
CA VAL A 60 -11.57 10.62 6.92
C VAL A 60 -10.47 11.21 7.81
N TRP A 61 -9.31 10.55 7.85
CA TRP A 61 -8.18 10.98 8.68
C TRP A 61 -7.13 11.69 7.85
N TYR A 62 -6.70 12.89 8.26
CA TYR A 62 -5.63 13.65 7.61
C TYR A 62 -4.35 13.55 8.44
N PRO A 63 -3.40 12.66 8.10
CA PRO A 63 -2.20 12.47 8.92
C PRO A 63 -1.29 13.71 8.83
N THR A 64 -1.16 14.44 9.92
CA THR A 64 -0.21 15.56 9.99
C THR A 64 1.23 15.03 10.11
N PRO A 65 2.24 15.77 9.60
CA PRO A 65 3.64 15.39 9.78
C PRO A 65 4.04 15.23 11.25
N ALA A 66 3.43 16.00 12.15
CA ALA A 66 3.70 15.91 13.59
C ALA A 66 3.23 14.57 14.17
N VAL A 67 2.02 14.11 13.82
CA VAL A 67 1.49 12.80 14.23
C VAL A 67 2.36 11.67 13.71
N LEU A 68 2.69 11.70 12.42
CA LEU A 68 3.52 10.65 11.81
C LEU A 68 4.91 10.59 12.46
N ARG A 69 5.49 11.71 12.91
CA ARG A 69 6.78 11.71 13.62
C ARG A 69 6.74 11.06 15.00
N ARG A 70 5.58 11.06 15.70
CA ARG A 70 5.43 10.45 17.03
C ARG A 70 5.39 8.92 16.99
N LEU A 71 4.91 8.36 15.88
CA LEU A 71 4.89 6.91 15.67
C LEU A 71 6.31 6.35 15.54
N PRO A 72 6.53 5.03 15.80
CA PRO A 72 7.80 4.38 15.57
C PRO A 72 8.33 4.58 14.15
N SER A 73 9.66 4.52 13.98
CA SER A 73 10.25 4.47 12.64
C SER A 73 10.04 3.08 12.05
N TYR A 74 9.50 3.03 10.83
CA TYR A 74 9.30 1.79 10.08
C TYR A 74 10.34 1.60 8.97
N ARG A 75 11.41 2.40 8.94
CA ARG A 75 12.42 2.37 7.86
C ARG A 75 13.04 0.99 7.66
N LEU A 76 13.50 0.34 8.74
CA LEU A 76 14.13 -0.97 8.62
C LEU A 76 13.13 -2.03 8.13
N ALA A 77 11.91 -2.03 8.67
CA ALA A 77 10.86 -2.93 8.24
C ALA A 77 10.46 -2.70 6.77
N ALA A 78 10.32 -1.45 6.35
CA ALA A 78 10.00 -1.09 4.97
C ALA A 78 11.12 -1.47 4.00
N PHE A 79 12.39 -1.30 4.38
CA PHE A 79 13.54 -1.70 3.57
C PHE A 79 13.62 -3.21 3.43
N GLY A 80 13.52 -3.95 4.54
CA GLY A 80 13.48 -5.43 4.50
C GLY A 80 12.30 -5.96 3.68
N LEU A 81 11.14 -5.31 3.78
CA LEU A 81 9.97 -5.64 2.96
C LEU A 81 10.22 -5.39 1.47
N LEU A 82 10.88 -4.28 1.11
CA LEU A 82 11.27 -4.00 -0.28
C LEU A 82 12.24 -5.07 -0.82
N VAL A 83 13.29 -5.38 -0.07
CA VAL A 83 14.28 -6.41 -0.47
C VAL A 83 13.58 -7.75 -0.67
N GLY A 84 12.73 -8.17 0.28
CA GLY A 84 11.97 -9.41 0.17
C GLY A 84 10.99 -9.40 -1.02
N ALA A 85 10.29 -8.30 -1.24
CA ALA A 85 9.35 -8.15 -2.35
C ALA A 85 10.04 -8.23 -3.72
N VAL A 86 11.16 -7.52 -3.89
CA VAL A 86 11.96 -7.56 -5.13
C VAL A 86 12.55 -8.95 -5.35
N THR A 87 13.12 -9.56 -4.31
CA THR A 87 13.71 -10.91 -4.40
C THR A 87 12.66 -11.93 -4.80
N LEU A 88 11.50 -11.91 -4.15
CA LEU A 88 10.40 -12.82 -4.49
C LEU A 88 9.89 -12.56 -5.91
N LEU A 89 9.74 -11.30 -6.32
CA LEU A 89 9.32 -10.98 -7.68
C LEU A 89 10.29 -11.54 -8.71
N ILE A 90 11.60 -11.33 -8.53
CA ILE A 90 12.66 -11.86 -9.40
C ILE A 90 12.56 -13.39 -9.46
N MET A 91 12.46 -14.06 -8.32
CA MET A 91 12.32 -15.52 -8.26
C MET A 91 11.09 -15.99 -9.04
N LEU A 92 9.93 -15.39 -8.82
CA LEU A 92 8.68 -15.75 -9.50
C LEU A 92 8.79 -15.58 -11.02
N VAL A 93 9.31 -14.43 -11.49
CA VAL A 93 9.38 -14.17 -12.94
C VAL A 93 10.46 -14.99 -13.64
N LEU A 94 11.55 -15.35 -12.95
CA LEU A 94 12.60 -16.20 -13.52
C LEU A 94 12.18 -17.67 -13.56
N THR A 95 11.50 -18.17 -12.53
CA THR A 95 11.13 -19.58 -12.40
C THR A 95 9.83 -19.95 -13.11
N ILE A 96 8.87 -19.03 -13.19
CA ILE A 96 7.55 -19.28 -13.76
C ILE A 96 7.33 -18.32 -14.94
N PRO A 97 7.59 -18.76 -16.19
CA PRO A 97 7.64 -17.86 -17.36
C PRO A 97 6.39 -17.00 -17.57
N TRP A 98 5.20 -17.56 -17.36
CA TRP A 98 3.94 -16.84 -17.54
C TRP A 98 3.72 -15.74 -16.49
N MET A 99 4.46 -15.75 -15.37
CA MET A 99 4.39 -14.67 -14.37
C MET A 99 5.06 -13.38 -14.82
N ARG A 100 5.80 -13.39 -15.94
CA ARG A 100 6.34 -12.18 -16.60
C ARG A 100 5.27 -11.39 -17.35
N THR A 101 4.18 -12.04 -17.73
CA THR A 101 3.11 -11.43 -18.51
C THR A 101 2.43 -10.33 -17.70
N SER A 102 2.30 -9.14 -18.27
CA SER A 102 1.46 -8.05 -17.75
C SER A 102 0.27 -7.79 -18.68
N PRO A 103 -0.74 -7.01 -18.26
CA PRO A 103 -1.76 -6.51 -19.18
C PRO A 103 -1.14 -5.78 -20.39
N ALA A 104 -0.04 -5.04 -20.19
CA ALA A 104 0.70 -4.41 -21.28
C ALA A 104 1.30 -5.43 -22.25
N THR A 105 1.96 -6.46 -21.73
CA THR A 105 2.49 -7.55 -22.55
C THR A 105 1.37 -8.18 -23.37
N LEU A 106 0.21 -8.47 -22.77
CA LEU A 106 -0.93 -9.05 -23.50
C LEU A 106 -1.41 -8.14 -24.63
N VAL A 107 -1.50 -6.82 -24.39
CA VAL A 107 -1.88 -5.86 -25.43
C VAL A 107 -0.88 -5.87 -26.58
N PHE A 108 0.43 -5.75 -26.30
CA PHE A 108 1.45 -5.71 -27.33
C PHE A 108 1.59 -7.05 -28.09
N THR A 109 1.53 -8.18 -27.39
CA THR A 109 1.56 -9.50 -28.02
C THR A 109 0.33 -9.72 -28.90
N THR A 110 -0.87 -9.39 -28.41
CA THR A 110 -2.11 -9.57 -29.19
C THR A 110 -2.14 -8.67 -30.41
N THR A 111 -1.81 -7.39 -30.26
CA THR A 111 -1.78 -6.44 -31.38
C THR A 111 -0.66 -6.77 -32.38
N GLY A 112 0.50 -7.25 -31.92
CA GLY A 112 1.56 -7.78 -32.78
C GLY A 112 1.09 -8.97 -33.61
N HIS A 113 0.39 -9.94 -33.01
CA HIS A 113 -0.19 -11.06 -33.75
C HIS A 113 -1.24 -10.65 -34.78
N LEU A 114 -2.02 -9.59 -34.51
CA LEU A 114 -3.10 -9.14 -35.39
C LEU A 114 -2.61 -8.25 -36.54
N PHE A 115 -1.59 -7.43 -36.31
CA PHE A 115 -1.20 -6.36 -37.25
C PHE A 115 0.27 -6.41 -37.67
N GLY A 116 1.08 -7.32 -37.12
CA GLY A 116 2.54 -7.37 -37.25
C GLY A 116 3.24 -6.47 -36.22
N ASP A 117 4.51 -6.75 -35.89
CA ASP A 117 5.20 -6.15 -34.74
C ASP A 117 5.23 -4.61 -34.72
N LEU A 118 5.48 -3.99 -35.88
CA LEU A 118 5.52 -2.53 -36.01
C LEU A 118 4.14 -1.91 -35.75
N TRP A 119 3.10 -2.41 -36.43
CA TRP A 119 1.73 -1.90 -36.30
C TRP A 119 1.09 -2.30 -34.97
N GLY A 120 1.48 -3.43 -34.39
CA GLY A 120 1.12 -3.85 -33.05
C GLY A 120 1.66 -2.90 -31.99
N THR A 121 2.90 -2.42 -32.15
CA THR A 121 3.45 -1.38 -31.28
C THR A 121 2.70 -0.05 -31.45
N VAL A 122 2.44 0.37 -32.69
CA VAL A 122 1.71 1.61 -32.99
C VAL A 122 0.27 1.59 -32.45
N ALA A 123 -0.43 0.46 -32.55
CA ALA A 123 -1.79 0.28 -32.04
C ALA A 123 -1.83 0.04 -30.52
N GLY A 124 -0.82 -0.63 -29.97
CA GLY A 124 -0.71 -0.96 -28.55
C GLY A 124 -0.50 0.27 -27.68
N VAL A 125 0.33 1.23 -28.09
CA VAL A 125 0.63 2.44 -27.30
C VAL A 125 -0.63 3.25 -26.95
N PRO A 126 -1.54 3.60 -27.88
CA PRO A 126 -2.81 4.25 -27.58
C PRO A 126 -3.70 3.46 -26.61
N ILE A 127 -3.73 2.13 -26.75
CA ILE A 127 -4.50 1.24 -25.85
C ILE A 127 -3.94 1.31 -24.43
N ILE A 128 -2.61 1.26 -24.26
CA ILE A 128 -1.96 1.41 -22.95
C ILE A 128 -2.24 2.79 -22.34
N ILE A 129 -2.14 3.86 -23.14
CA ILE A 129 -2.45 5.23 -22.67
C ILE A 129 -3.90 5.32 -22.24
N LEU A 130 -4.84 4.81 -23.03
CA LEU A 130 -6.27 4.81 -22.70
C LEU A 130 -6.54 4.03 -21.41
N LEU A 131 -6.01 2.81 -21.29
CA LEU A 131 -6.11 2.02 -20.07
C LEU A 131 -5.54 2.79 -18.88
N PHE A 132 -4.38 3.43 -19.02
CA PHE A 132 -3.74 4.19 -17.95
C PHE A 132 -4.59 5.37 -17.50
N VAL A 133 -5.19 6.11 -18.44
CA VAL A 133 -6.11 7.21 -18.14
C VAL A 133 -7.38 6.72 -17.43
N MET A 134 -7.95 5.59 -17.87
CA MET A 134 -9.13 4.99 -17.22
C MET A 134 -8.84 4.56 -15.78
N VAL A 135 -7.68 3.96 -15.53
CA VAL A 135 -7.24 3.56 -14.19
C VAL A 135 -6.90 4.77 -13.32
N SER A 136 -6.25 5.80 -13.88
CA SER A 136 -5.83 7.01 -13.15
C SER A 136 -7.00 7.91 -12.74
N LYS A 137 -8.05 8.03 -13.57
CA LYS A 137 -9.25 8.81 -13.26
C LYS A 137 -10.05 8.23 -12.08
N ALA A 138 -9.89 6.95 -11.75
CA ALA A 138 -10.56 6.31 -10.63
C ALA A 138 -9.97 6.69 -9.24
N GLY A 139 -8.69 7.08 -9.17
CA GLY A 139 -8.00 7.42 -7.91
C GLY A 139 -7.70 8.91 -7.68
N GLY A 140 -7.75 9.74 -8.73
CA GLY A 140 -7.25 11.12 -8.71
C GLY A 140 -8.00 12.11 -7.80
N THR A 141 -9.32 11.94 -7.61
CA THR A 141 -10.13 12.88 -6.83
C THR A 141 -9.82 12.83 -5.33
N THR A 142 -9.52 11.64 -4.81
CA THR A 142 -9.24 11.48 -3.37
C THR A 142 -7.86 12.04 -3.01
N ILE A 143 -6.84 11.81 -3.82
CA ILE A 143 -5.47 12.27 -3.52
C ILE A 143 -5.38 13.80 -3.55
N LEU A 144 -6.08 14.45 -4.49
CA LEU A 144 -6.20 15.92 -4.53
C LEU A 144 -6.85 16.48 -3.25
N HIS A 145 -7.80 15.74 -2.67
CA HIS A 145 -8.45 16.14 -1.42
C HIS A 145 -7.47 16.12 -0.23
N TYR A 146 -6.65 15.07 -0.09
CA TYR A 146 -5.60 15.02 0.94
C TYR A 146 -4.60 16.16 0.80
N LYS A 147 -4.20 16.47 -0.44
CA LYS A 147 -3.30 17.61 -0.73
C LYS A 147 -3.90 18.94 -0.29
N ALA A 148 -5.20 19.14 -0.49
CA ALA A 148 -5.91 20.36 -0.06
C ALA A 148 -5.88 20.56 1.47
N HIS A 149 -5.74 19.47 2.24
CA HIS A 149 -5.56 19.48 3.70
C HIS A 149 -4.07 19.48 4.13
N GLY A 150 -3.15 19.82 3.23
CA GLY A 150 -1.71 19.92 3.54
C GLY A 150 -1.01 18.57 3.76
N VAL A 151 -1.65 17.45 3.44
CA VAL A 151 -1.06 16.12 3.54
C VAL A 151 -0.18 15.86 2.30
N LYS A 152 1.05 15.38 2.52
CA LYS A 152 1.96 15.02 1.43
C LYS A 152 1.36 13.88 0.60
N PHE A 153 1.61 13.91 -0.72
CA PHE A 153 1.07 12.93 -1.68
C PHE A 153 1.19 11.47 -1.19
N TRP A 154 2.41 11.03 -0.82
CA TRP A 154 2.65 9.65 -0.39
C TRP A 154 1.93 9.27 0.91
N ASP A 155 1.80 10.21 1.84
CA ASP A 155 1.12 9.96 3.12
C ASP A 155 -0.41 9.93 2.92
N GLY A 156 -0.95 10.78 2.04
CA GLY A 156 -2.37 10.80 1.69
C GLY A 156 -2.80 9.59 0.87
N ALA A 157 -2.00 9.19 -0.13
CA ALA A 157 -2.26 7.99 -0.92
C ALA A 157 -2.23 6.72 -0.04
N ALA A 158 -1.20 6.58 0.81
CA ALA A 158 -1.14 5.48 1.77
C ALA A 158 -2.34 5.49 2.72
N MET A 159 -2.66 6.63 3.35
CA MET A 159 -3.79 6.74 4.28
C MET A 159 -5.10 6.33 3.64
N TYR A 160 -5.36 6.79 2.41
CA TYR A 160 -6.55 6.42 1.67
C TYR A 160 -6.68 4.90 1.50
N GLU A 161 -5.60 4.24 1.08
CA GLU A 161 -5.58 2.78 0.90
C GLU A 161 -5.67 2.04 2.24
N GLU A 162 -5.07 2.56 3.31
CA GLU A 162 -5.21 1.97 4.65
C GLU A 162 -6.67 2.04 5.13
N GLN A 163 -7.33 3.18 4.93
CA GLN A 163 -8.75 3.33 5.27
C GLN A 163 -9.63 2.41 4.43
N TRP A 164 -9.25 2.17 3.17
CA TRP A 164 -9.97 1.27 2.29
C TRP A 164 -9.83 -0.20 2.74
N PHE A 165 -8.60 -0.69 2.91
CA PHE A 165 -8.30 -2.11 3.01
C PHE A 165 -8.10 -2.61 4.45
N ARG A 166 -7.93 -1.74 5.46
CA ARG A 166 -7.49 -2.17 6.80
C ARG A 166 -8.30 -1.61 7.95
N THR A 167 -8.83 -0.40 7.85
CA THR A 167 -9.62 0.18 8.95
C THR A 167 -10.83 -0.70 9.30
N GLY A 168 -10.90 -1.13 10.56
CA GLY A 168 -11.92 -2.04 11.07
C GLY A 168 -11.57 -3.52 11.02
N ALA A 169 -10.39 -3.88 10.51
CA ALA A 169 -9.98 -5.26 10.37
C ALA A 169 -9.87 -6.03 11.69
N GLU A 170 -9.80 -5.34 12.83
CA GLU A 170 -9.87 -5.95 14.16
C GLU A 170 -11.15 -6.77 14.36
N LYS A 171 -12.26 -6.39 13.70
CA LYS A 171 -13.57 -7.07 13.78
C LYS A 171 -13.76 -8.12 12.68
N TRP A 172 -12.85 -8.19 11.71
CA TRP A 172 -12.96 -9.11 10.59
C TRP A 172 -12.47 -10.50 10.96
N SER A 173 -13.08 -11.52 10.35
CA SER A 173 -12.59 -12.90 10.40
C SER A 173 -11.23 -13.04 9.71
N PRO A 174 -10.48 -14.12 9.98
CA PRO A 174 -9.21 -14.38 9.28
C PRO A 174 -9.37 -14.42 7.75
N GLY A 175 -10.42 -15.09 7.24
CA GLY A 175 -10.68 -15.16 5.80
C GLY A 175 -10.99 -13.81 5.17
N GLN A 176 -11.72 -12.94 5.88
CA GLN A 176 -11.98 -11.56 5.46
C GLN A 176 -10.71 -10.71 5.36
N ARG A 177 -9.76 -10.90 6.29
CA ARG A 177 -8.45 -10.24 6.25
C ARG A 177 -7.62 -10.73 5.06
N VAL A 178 -7.57 -12.04 4.83
CA VAL A 178 -6.89 -12.65 3.67
C VAL A 178 -7.48 -12.09 2.38
N TYR A 179 -8.80 -12.08 2.23
CA TYR A 179 -9.47 -11.51 1.07
C TYR A 179 -9.07 -10.04 0.85
N SER A 180 -9.04 -9.22 1.91
CA SER A 180 -8.62 -7.82 1.79
C SER A 180 -7.18 -7.67 1.28
N THR A 181 -6.26 -8.54 1.71
CA THR A 181 -4.87 -8.52 1.20
C THR A 181 -4.78 -8.93 -0.27
N ILE A 182 -5.60 -9.89 -0.70
CA ILE A 182 -5.68 -10.30 -2.11
C ILE A 182 -6.27 -9.16 -2.96
N ALA A 183 -7.35 -8.53 -2.49
CA ALA A 183 -7.96 -7.39 -3.17
C ALA A 183 -7.00 -6.19 -3.26
N PHE A 184 -6.19 -5.97 -2.22
CA PHE A 184 -5.09 -5.01 -2.24
C PHE A 184 -4.06 -5.35 -3.33
N GLY A 185 -3.63 -6.60 -3.46
CA GLY A 185 -2.79 -7.03 -4.58
C GLY A 185 -3.45 -6.80 -5.95
N ALA A 186 -4.73 -7.19 -6.08
CA ALA A 186 -5.48 -7.11 -7.32
C ALA A 186 -5.62 -5.67 -7.83
N VAL A 187 -5.94 -4.71 -6.96
CA VAL A 187 -6.08 -3.29 -7.38
C VAL A 187 -4.76 -2.72 -7.90
N HIS A 188 -3.62 -3.23 -7.44
CA HIS A 188 -2.30 -2.80 -7.89
C HIS A 188 -1.88 -3.44 -9.22
N VAL A 189 -2.35 -4.64 -9.56
CA VAL A 189 -2.10 -5.27 -10.87
C VAL A 189 -2.94 -4.66 -11.98
N VAL A 190 -4.06 -4.01 -11.63
CA VAL A 190 -4.84 -3.21 -12.58
C VAL A 190 -4.01 -2.02 -13.11
N ASN A 191 -2.89 -1.65 -12.47
CA ASN A 191 -1.85 -0.89 -13.15
C ASN A 191 -1.19 -1.75 -14.22
N ILE A 192 -1.61 -1.50 -15.46
CA ILE A 192 -1.36 -2.19 -16.73
C ILE A 192 0.06 -2.71 -16.97
N ILE A 193 1.05 -2.14 -16.29
CA ILE A 193 2.47 -2.39 -16.53
C ILE A 193 3.01 -3.54 -15.64
N TYR A 194 2.38 -3.83 -14.50
CA TYR A 194 2.94 -4.82 -13.57
C TYR A 194 2.73 -6.27 -14.06
N PRO A 195 3.78 -7.12 -13.97
CA PRO A 195 3.68 -8.54 -14.33
C PRO A 195 2.78 -9.29 -13.34
N ILE A 196 2.15 -10.40 -13.75
CA ILE A 196 1.24 -11.17 -12.89
C ILE A 196 1.90 -11.60 -11.58
N GLY A 197 3.21 -11.90 -11.59
CA GLY A 197 3.96 -12.22 -10.36
C GLY A 197 3.87 -11.14 -9.27
N SER A 198 3.68 -9.87 -9.66
CA SER A 198 3.46 -8.77 -8.71
C SER A 198 2.18 -8.92 -7.90
N LEU A 199 1.15 -9.63 -8.41
CA LEU A 199 -0.09 -9.89 -7.67
C LEU A 199 0.19 -10.57 -6.33
N ILE A 200 1.01 -11.61 -6.37
CA ILE A 200 1.40 -12.42 -5.21
C ILE A 200 2.22 -11.55 -4.26
N VAL A 201 3.21 -10.84 -4.80
CA VAL A 201 4.11 -10.00 -4.01
C VAL A 201 3.35 -8.89 -3.29
N VAL A 202 2.48 -8.16 -4.00
CA VAL A 202 1.72 -7.04 -3.42
C VAL A 202 0.65 -7.54 -2.45
N THR A 203 0.08 -8.74 -2.67
CA THR A 203 -0.78 -9.41 -1.69
C THR A 203 -0.04 -9.64 -0.37
N LEU A 204 1.18 -10.18 -0.43
CA LEU A 204 2.00 -10.44 0.77
C LEU A 204 2.43 -9.14 1.46
N VAL A 205 2.81 -8.12 0.69
CA VAL A 205 3.09 -6.77 1.21
C VAL A 205 1.86 -6.21 1.95
N GLY A 206 0.67 -6.33 1.35
CA GLY A 206 -0.60 -6.00 2.01
C GLY A 206 -0.83 -6.78 3.31
N GLY A 207 -0.41 -8.05 3.34
CA GLY A 207 -0.41 -8.90 4.53
C GLY A 207 0.50 -8.39 5.65
N VAL A 208 1.73 -7.97 5.32
CA VAL A 208 2.66 -7.35 6.29
C VAL A 208 2.06 -6.06 6.85
N PHE A 209 1.43 -5.25 6.01
CA PHE A 209 0.76 -4.05 6.49
C PHE A 209 -0.46 -4.34 7.37
N MET A 210 -1.27 -5.35 7.01
CA MET A 210 -2.37 -5.85 7.85
C MET A 210 -1.86 -6.35 9.21
N ALA A 211 -0.72 -7.05 9.22
CA ALA A 211 -0.09 -7.50 10.46
C ALA A 211 0.39 -6.32 11.33
N CYS A 212 0.93 -5.27 10.72
CA CYS A 212 1.29 -4.02 11.41
C CYS A 212 0.05 -3.37 12.05
N TYR A 213 -1.03 -3.20 11.29
CA TYR A 213 -2.31 -2.68 11.78
C TYR A 213 -2.80 -3.45 13.01
N LEU A 214 -2.96 -4.78 12.88
CA LEU A 214 -3.47 -5.62 13.95
C LEU A 214 -2.55 -5.66 15.16
N ARG A 215 -1.22 -5.58 14.96
CA ARG A 215 -0.25 -5.53 16.06
C ARG A 215 -0.42 -4.25 16.88
N VAL A 216 -0.58 -3.10 16.22
CA VAL A 216 -0.78 -1.82 16.92
C VAL A 216 -2.14 -1.80 17.60
N TYR A 217 -3.20 -2.24 16.91
CA TYR A 217 -4.53 -2.33 17.52
C TYR A 217 -4.54 -3.18 18.79
N ARG A 218 -3.90 -4.37 18.78
CA ARG A 218 -3.82 -5.24 19.97
C ARG A 218 -3.10 -4.58 21.16
N ARG A 219 -2.25 -3.59 20.91
CA ARG A 219 -1.51 -2.87 21.96
C ARG A 219 -2.26 -1.65 22.48
N THR A 220 -2.99 -0.96 21.61
CA THR A 220 -3.58 0.35 21.92
C THR A 220 -5.10 0.29 22.10
N GLY A 221 -5.78 -0.70 21.54
CA GLY A 221 -7.24 -0.73 21.41
C GLY A 221 -7.80 0.32 20.44
N ASP A 222 -6.93 1.07 19.75
CA ASP A 222 -7.29 2.24 18.95
C ASP A 222 -7.13 1.97 17.45
N THR A 223 -8.27 1.91 16.75
CA THR A 223 -8.38 1.75 15.30
C THR A 223 -7.64 2.86 14.54
N GLN A 224 -7.73 4.11 14.99
CA GLN A 224 -7.09 5.24 14.35
C GLN A 224 -5.56 5.15 14.46
N ALA A 225 -5.04 4.87 15.66
CA ALA A 225 -3.61 4.65 15.87
C ALA A 225 -3.08 3.48 15.02
N ALA A 226 -3.86 2.40 14.91
CA ALA A 226 -3.53 1.26 14.07
C ALA A 226 -3.46 1.61 12.58
N THR A 227 -4.44 2.34 12.04
CA THR A 227 -4.43 2.80 10.64
C THR A 227 -3.31 3.78 10.37
N LEU A 228 -3.01 4.70 11.29
CA LEU A 228 -1.88 5.63 11.14
C LEU A 228 -0.53 4.91 11.15
N ALA A 229 -0.38 3.86 11.97
CA ALA A 229 0.82 3.05 12.00
C ALA A 229 1.05 2.29 10.68
N SER A 230 0.00 1.63 10.16
CA SER A 230 0.09 0.96 8.86
C SER A 230 0.30 1.96 7.72
N THR A 231 -0.31 3.15 7.79
CA THR A 231 -0.10 4.26 6.84
C THR A 231 1.36 4.66 6.79
N LYS A 232 1.99 4.84 7.95
CA LYS A 232 3.41 5.25 8.02
C LYS A 232 4.33 4.19 7.42
N LEU A 233 4.09 2.91 7.74
CA LEU A 233 4.84 1.80 7.15
C LEU A 233 4.67 1.77 5.63
N HIS A 234 3.43 1.83 5.15
CA HIS A 234 3.09 1.80 3.73
C HIS A 234 3.71 2.99 2.97
N ALA A 235 3.52 4.21 3.44
CA ALA A 235 4.12 5.40 2.83
C ALA A 235 5.67 5.34 2.82
N THR A 236 6.28 4.71 3.83
CA THR A 236 7.74 4.52 3.86
C THR A 236 8.18 3.48 2.83
N TYR A 237 7.47 2.36 2.71
CA TYR A 237 7.71 1.34 1.69
C TYR A 237 7.57 1.92 0.27
N ASN A 238 6.50 2.66 -0.02
CA ASN A 238 6.28 3.25 -1.35
C ASN A 238 7.40 4.22 -1.75
N ARG A 239 7.91 5.03 -0.82
CA ARG A 239 9.06 5.91 -1.08
C ARG A 239 10.29 5.10 -1.49
N PHE A 240 10.61 4.03 -0.77
CA PHE A 240 11.74 3.18 -1.14
C PHE A 240 11.52 2.45 -2.46
N ALA A 241 10.32 1.93 -2.70
CA ALA A 241 9.98 1.27 -3.96
C ALA A 241 10.17 2.21 -5.16
N ILE A 242 9.76 3.48 -5.03
CA ILE A 242 9.90 4.47 -6.12
C ILE A 242 11.35 4.87 -6.34
N VAL A 243 12.12 5.10 -5.27
CA VAL A 243 13.55 5.36 -5.40
C VAL A 243 14.25 4.17 -6.08
N TYR A 244 13.92 2.94 -5.68
CA TYR A 244 14.42 1.74 -6.32
C TYR A 244 14.04 1.67 -7.81
N MET A 245 12.77 1.89 -8.17
CA MET A 245 12.32 1.89 -9.56
C MET A 245 13.02 2.98 -10.39
N ALA A 246 13.19 4.19 -9.85
CA ALA A 246 13.90 5.27 -10.52
C ALA A 246 15.36 4.91 -10.78
N VAL A 247 16.06 4.36 -9.79
CA VAL A 247 17.46 3.91 -9.94
C VAL A 247 17.57 2.77 -10.95
N ALA A 248 16.67 1.78 -10.88
CA ALA A 248 16.64 0.67 -11.84
C ALA A 248 16.42 1.15 -13.28
N LEU A 249 15.48 2.09 -13.48
CA LEU A 249 15.22 2.69 -14.78
C LEU A 249 16.44 3.47 -15.30
N LEU A 250 17.13 4.22 -14.43
CA LEU A 250 18.35 4.94 -14.80
C LEU A 250 19.47 3.98 -15.22
N ILE A 251 19.64 2.86 -14.51
CA ILE A 251 20.61 1.83 -14.87
C ILE A 251 20.27 1.22 -16.23
N VAL A 252 19.03 0.79 -16.43
CA VAL A 252 18.58 0.20 -17.70
C VAL A 252 18.77 1.18 -18.86
N ALA A 253 18.40 2.45 -18.68
CA ALA A 253 18.63 3.49 -19.67
C ALA A 253 20.13 3.63 -19.97
N ALA A 254 20.98 3.81 -18.96
CA ALA A 254 22.42 3.95 -19.14
C ALA A 254 23.06 2.74 -19.85
N THR A 255 22.61 1.52 -19.58
CA THR A 255 23.13 0.31 -20.23
C THR A 255 22.54 0.03 -21.60
N SER A 256 21.40 0.62 -21.96
CA SER A 256 20.76 0.43 -23.27
C SER A 256 21.27 1.42 -24.33
N PHE A 257 21.99 2.47 -23.91
CA PHE A 257 22.65 3.45 -24.77
C PHE A 257 24.16 3.21 -24.96
N ILE A 258 24.68 2.09 -24.43
CA ILE A 258 26.04 1.59 -24.63
C ILE A 258 25.95 0.33 -25.50
#